data_AF-A0A519NZW1-F1
#
_entry.id   AF-A0A519NZW1-F1
#
_cell.length_a   1.000
_cell.length_b   1.000
_cell.length_c   1.000
_cell.angle_alpha   90.00
_cell.angle_beta   90.00
_cell.angle_gamma   90.00
#
_symmetry.space_group_name_H-M   'P 1'
#
loop_
_entity.id
_entity.type
_entity.pdbx_description
1 polymer ?
#
loop_
_entity_poly.entity_id
_entity_poly.type
_entity_poly.pdbx_seq_one_letter_code
_entity_poly.pdbx_strand_id
1 'polypeptide(L)'
;MMMQAAGGPGLISPIDFGERKKPMPRWMWAAIGVSALVHVGIGVALYAQRFDSPAPTVVDEGPIFQIDMTRPVIPPKPATQTPDAPKPPTPIHATPMPHQLTELSPLTPPLTSGDATSDPVISTTPEVDQPGTGTAPAPDPQPSVITNPSWARMPSGDQMARAYPSRAIGGNVQGAATLRCQVTANGGLTGCAVVSETPGGYGFGRAAVQLSRY
;
A
#
# COMPACT_ATOMS: atom_id res chain seq x y z
N MET A 1 -58.20 -17.61 7.98
CA MET A 1 -59.47 -18.25 7.57
C MET A 1 -59.40 -19.72 7.96
N MET A 2 -60.23 -20.14 8.92
CA MET A 2 -60.31 -21.54 9.37
C MET A 2 -61.51 -22.18 8.68
N MET A 3 -61.34 -23.34 8.04
CA MET A 3 -62.43 -24.02 7.34
C MET A 3 -62.91 -25.18 8.20
N GLN A 4 -64.21 -25.25 8.44
CA GLN A 4 -64.84 -26.30 9.23
C GLN A 4 -65.14 -27.49 8.31
N ALA A 5 -64.39 -28.59 8.47
CA ALA A 5 -64.68 -29.82 7.75
C ALA A 5 -65.94 -30.47 8.34
N ALA A 6 -66.89 -30.81 7.49
CA ALA A 6 -68.10 -31.52 7.88
C ALA A 6 -67.73 -32.94 8.35
N GLY A 7 -67.79 -33.18 9.67
CA GLY A 7 -67.87 -34.54 10.21
C GLY A 7 -66.82 -35.03 11.21
N GLY A 8 -66.10 -34.17 11.95
CA GLY A 8 -65.25 -34.66 13.04
C GLY A 8 -64.85 -33.57 14.06
N PRO A 9 -64.63 -33.91 15.35
CA PRO A 9 -64.35 -32.92 16.38
C PRO A 9 -62.86 -32.55 16.35
N GLY A 10 -62.51 -31.47 15.65
CA GLY A 10 -61.18 -30.86 15.77
C GLY A 10 -60.84 -29.85 14.68
N LEU A 11 -60.32 -28.70 15.09
CA LEU A 11 -59.63 -27.74 14.22
C LEU A 11 -58.25 -28.32 13.86
N ILE A 12 -58.03 -28.69 12.59
CA ILE A 12 -56.72 -29.13 12.10
C ILE A 12 -56.01 -27.95 11.44
N SER A 13 -54.75 -27.70 11.80
CA SER A 13 -53.93 -26.64 11.20
C SER A 13 -53.57 -27.01 9.74
N PRO A 14 -53.73 -26.11 8.76
CA PRO A 14 -53.58 -26.42 7.32
C PRO A 14 -52.14 -26.72 6.86
N ILE A 15 -51.16 -26.72 7.78
CA ILE A 15 -49.75 -27.05 7.50
C ILE A 15 -49.42 -28.49 7.91
N ASP A 16 -50.25 -29.12 8.74
CA ASP A 16 -50.04 -30.50 9.20
C ASP A 16 -50.89 -31.42 8.31
N PHE A 17 -50.44 -31.55 7.05
CA PHE A 17 -50.90 -32.63 6.20
C PHE A 17 -50.60 -33.92 6.95
N GLY A 18 -51.64 -34.71 7.26
CA GLY A 18 -51.60 -35.92 8.08
C GLY A 18 -50.74 -37.05 7.50
N GLU A 19 -49.46 -36.79 7.26
CA GLU A 19 -48.40 -37.76 7.10
C GLU A 19 -48.30 -38.50 8.41
N ARG A 20 -49.04 -39.61 8.52
CA ARG A 20 -48.72 -40.65 9.47
C ARG A 20 -47.26 -41.01 9.22
N LYS A 21 -46.35 -40.49 10.05
CA LYS A 21 -44.92 -40.80 10.00
C LYS A 21 -44.79 -42.32 10.12
N LYS A 22 -44.65 -42.99 8.98
CA LYS A 22 -44.49 -44.45 8.94
C LYS A 22 -43.20 -44.73 9.72
N PRO A 23 -43.22 -45.61 10.74
CA PRO A 23 -42.05 -45.84 11.56
C PRO A 23 -40.89 -46.27 10.65
N MET A 24 -39.72 -45.68 10.87
CA MET A 24 -38.52 -45.96 10.08
C MET A 24 -38.28 -47.48 10.08
N PRO A 25 -38.13 -48.12 8.90
CA PRO A 25 -37.99 -49.56 8.84
C PRO A 25 -36.70 -50.01 9.53
N ARG A 26 -36.71 -51.18 10.16
CA ARG A 26 -35.60 -51.66 11.01
C ARG A 26 -34.25 -51.69 10.28
N TRP A 27 -34.24 -51.91 8.97
CA TRP A 27 -33.03 -51.87 8.14
C TRP A 27 -32.41 -50.47 8.06
N MET A 28 -33.21 -49.41 8.11
CA MET A 28 -32.71 -48.04 8.04
C MET A 28 -32.00 -47.65 9.33
N TRP A 29 -32.53 -48.07 10.48
CA TRP A 29 -31.84 -47.98 11.76
C TRP A 29 -30.53 -48.78 11.78
N ALA A 30 -30.51 -49.98 11.19
CA ALA A 30 -29.28 -50.76 11.05
C ALA A 30 -28.24 -50.04 10.18
N ALA A 31 -28.65 -49.45 9.05
CA ALA A 31 -27.76 -48.70 8.16
C ALA A 31 -27.16 -47.45 8.86
N ILE A 32 -27.97 -46.71 9.62
CA ILE A 32 -27.50 -45.57 10.42
C ILE A 32 -26.50 -46.04 11.47
N GLY A 33 -26.78 -47.14 12.17
CA GLY A 33 -25.86 -47.71 13.17
C GLY A 33 -24.52 -48.13 12.58
N VAL A 34 -24.52 -48.79 11.41
CA VAL A 34 -23.29 -49.17 10.70
C VAL A 34 -22.50 -47.94 10.27
N SER A 35 -23.15 -46.94 9.68
CA SER A 35 -22.50 -45.69 9.30
C SER A 35 -21.86 -44.99 10.50
N ALA A 36 -22.60 -44.87 11.62
CA ALA A 36 -22.09 -44.28 12.85
C ALA A 36 -20.87 -45.03 13.38
N LEU A 37 -20.90 -46.37 13.37
CA LEU A 37 -19.75 -47.20 13.76
C LEU A 37 -18.52 -46.97 12.88
N VAL A 38 -18.71 -46.86 11.56
CA VAL A 38 -17.61 -46.56 10.63
C VAL A 38 -16.98 -45.21 10.94
N HIS A 39 -17.79 -44.16 11.15
CA HIS A 39 -17.26 -42.82 11.46
C HIS A 39 -16.55 -42.76 12.81
N VAL A 40 -17.10 -43.41 13.83
CA VAL A 40 -16.45 -43.53 15.15
C VAL A 40 -15.14 -44.30 15.04
N GLY A 41 -15.12 -45.41 14.29
CA GLY A 41 -13.90 -46.19 14.06
C GLY A 41 -12.81 -45.39 13.36
N ILE A 42 -13.15 -44.64 12.32
CA ILE A 42 -12.22 -43.72 11.63
C ILE A 42 -11.73 -42.63 12.60
N GLY A 43 -12.62 -42.03 13.38
CA GLY A 43 -12.25 -41.02 14.37
C GLY A 43 -11.27 -41.54 15.43
N VAL A 44 -11.49 -42.75 15.96
CA VAL A 44 -10.58 -43.41 16.90
C VAL A 44 -9.24 -43.73 16.24
N ALA A 45 -9.25 -44.22 15.00
CA ALA A 45 -8.02 -44.50 14.27
C ALA A 45 -7.18 -43.23 14.06
N LEU A 46 -7.80 -42.13 13.65
CA LEU A 46 -7.14 -40.82 13.49
C LEU A 46 -6.67 -40.25 14.83
N TYR A 47 -7.42 -40.42 15.91
CA TYR A 47 -7.00 -40.02 17.25
C TYR A 47 -5.78 -40.80 17.75
N ALA A 48 -5.71 -42.09 17.44
CA ALA A 48 -4.58 -42.95 17.80
C ALA A 48 -3.33 -42.70 16.93
N GLN A 49 -3.49 -42.13 15.73
CA GLN A 49 -2.39 -41.67 14.89
C GLN A 49 -1.80 -40.37 15.46
N ARG A 50 -0.98 -40.50 16.50
CA ARG A 50 -0.27 -39.39 17.11
C ARG A 50 0.68 -38.77 16.08
N PHE A 51 0.44 -37.53 15.68
CA PHE A 51 1.35 -36.74 14.86
C PHE A 51 2.56 -36.35 15.71
N ASP A 52 3.54 -37.25 15.84
CA ASP A 52 4.86 -36.86 16.31
C ASP A 52 5.46 -35.93 15.25
N SER A 53 5.39 -34.62 15.53
CA SER A 53 6.16 -33.66 14.78
C SER A 53 7.62 -33.98 15.08
N PRO A 54 8.47 -34.26 14.07
CA PRO A 54 9.88 -34.47 14.33
C PRO A 54 10.37 -33.25 15.11
N ALA A 55 11.08 -33.50 16.22
CA ALA A 55 11.65 -32.43 17.02
C ALA A 55 12.39 -31.47 16.08
N PRO A 56 12.26 -30.14 16.26
CA PRO A 56 12.96 -29.19 15.43
C PRO A 56 14.42 -29.60 15.43
N THR A 57 14.96 -29.91 14.25
CA THR A 57 16.37 -30.23 14.11
C THR A 57 17.12 -29.06 14.70
N VAL A 58 17.83 -29.28 15.81
CA VAL A 58 18.78 -28.30 16.33
C VAL A 58 19.80 -28.16 15.21
N VAL A 59 19.64 -27.10 14.42
CA VAL A 59 20.65 -26.68 13.48
C VAL A 59 21.82 -26.31 14.39
N ASP A 60 22.83 -27.16 14.40
CA ASP A 60 24.09 -26.85 15.05
C ASP A 60 24.52 -25.53 14.45
N GLU A 61 24.45 -24.47 15.26
CA GLU A 61 24.82 -23.12 14.85
C GLU A 61 26.32 -23.21 14.57
N GLY A 62 26.66 -23.52 13.32
CA GLY A 62 28.03 -23.55 12.84
C GLY A 62 28.73 -22.27 13.29
N PRO A 63 30.07 -22.28 13.43
CA PRO A 63 30.80 -21.21 14.11
C PRO A 63 30.29 -19.86 13.64
N ILE A 64 29.75 -19.08 14.57
CA ILE A 64 29.13 -17.78 14.31
C ILE A 64 30.10 -17.00 13.42
N PHE A 65 29.76 -16.87 12.13
CA PHE A 65 30.60 -16.14 11.20
C PHE A 65 30.52 -14.67 11.61
N GLN A 66 31.47 -14.23 12.42
CA GLN A 66 31.67 -12.82 12.73
C GLN A 66 32.11 -12.15 11.42
N ILE A 67 31.15 -11.57 10.70
CA ILE A 67 31.43 -10.77 9.52
C ILE A 67 32.05 -9.47 10.02
N ASP A 68 33.38 -9.44 10.14
CA ASP A 68 34.10 -8.20 10.41
C ASP A 68 34.03 -7.33 9.16
N MET A 69 33.13 -6.35 9.18
CA MET A 69 33.02 -5.32 8.15
C MET A 69 34.11 -4.27 8.35
N THR A 70 35.37 -4.65 8.21
CA THR A 70 36.46 -3.68 8.14
C THR A 70 36.37 -2.95 6.81
N ARG A 71 36.11 -1.64 6.84
CA ARG A 71 36.17 -0.81 5.62
C ARG A 71 37.59 -0.90 5.05
N PRO A 72 37.77 -1.34 3.78
CA PRO A 72 39.08 -1.32 3.14
C PRO A 72 39.63 0.10 3.15
N VAL A 73 40.86 0.29 3.65
CA VAL A 73 41.56 1.57 3.52
C VAL A 73 41.80 1.79 2.04
N ILE A 74 41.07 2.73 1.45
CA ILE A 74 41.26 3.15 0.07
C ILE A 74 42.69 3.70 -0.01
N PRO A 75 43.56 3.18 -0.90
CA PRO A 75 44.90 3.74 -1.06
C PRO A 75 44.79 5.23 -1.36
N PRO A 76 45.67 6.08 -0.80
CA PRO A 76 45.62 7.51 -1.05
C PRO A 76 45.68 7.74 -2.56
N LYS A 77 44.65 8.41 -3.09
CA LYS A 77 44.57 8.76 -4.51
C LYS A 77 45.88 9.47 -4.89
N PRO A 78 46.54 9.10 -6.00
CA PRO A 78 47.73 9.80 -6.48
C PRO A 78 47.44 11.30 -6.48
N ALA A 79 48.32 12.09 -5.85
CA ALA A 79 48.14 13.53 -5.71
C ALA A 79 47.88 14.12 -7.10
N THR A 80 46.63 14.50 -7.34
CA THR A 80 46.30 15.30 -8.52
C THR A 80 46.93 16.65 -8.24
N GLN A 81 47.91 17.04 -9.05
CA GLN A 81 48.48 18.38 -8.98
C GLN A 81 47.33 19.35 -9.27
N THR A 82 46.80 19.99 -8.23
CA THR A 82 45.84 21.07 -8.37
C THR A 82 46.57 22.23 -9.07
N PRO A 83 46.14 22.69 -10.25
CA PRO A 83 46.67 23.92 -10.81
C PRO A 83 46.46 25.06 -9.79
N ASP A 84 47.47 25.92 -9.63
CA ASP A 84 47.40 27.04 -8.70
C ASP A 84 46.10 27.84 -8.89
N ALA A 85 45.39 28.06 -7.79
CA ALA A 85 44.14 28.80 -7.80
C ALA A 85 44.39 30.22 -8.33
N PRO A 86 43.57 30.74 -9.27
CA PRO A 86 43.64 32.13 -9.68
C PRO A 86 43.46 33.03 -8.44
N LYS A 87 44.28 34.09 -8.37
CA LYS A 87 44.25 35.06 -7.26
C LYS A 87 42.81 35.59 -7.05
N PRO A 88 42.33 35.71 -5.80
CA PRO A 88 40.98 36.21 -5.53
C PRO A 88 40.75 37.58 -6.17
N PRO A 89 39.58 37.84 -6.76
CA PRO A 89 39.24 39.17 -7.25
C PRO A 89 39.21 40.16 -6.07
N THR A 90 39.78 41.34 -6.28
CA THR A 90 39.75 42.43 -5.29
C THR A 90 38.30 42.83 -4.98
N PRO A 91 37.92 42.97 -3.70
CA PRO A 91 36.56 43.36 -3.32
C PRO A 91 36.29 44.80 -3.78
N ILE A 92 35.30 44.97 -4.65
CA ILE A 92 34.93 46.26 -5.27
C ILE A 92 33.83 47.01 -4.48
N HIS A 93 33.32 46.42 -3.39
CA HIS A 93 32.25 47.00 -2.59
C HIS A 93 32.79 47.39 -1.22
N ALA A 94 32.75 48.69 -0.91
CA ALA A 94 33.01 49.19 0.43
C ALA A 94 31.86 48.77 1.34
N THR A 95 32.17 48.00 2.38
CA THR A 95 31.19 47.60 3.40
C THR A 95 30.66 48.87 4.10
N PRO A 96 29.33 49.13 4.12
CA PRO A 96 28.79 50.28 4.84
C PRO A 96 29.08 50.12 6.34
N MET A 97 29.56 51.19 6.98
CA MET A 97 29.80 51.19 8.42
C MET A 97 28.49 51.00 9.20
N PRO A 98 28.51 50.35 10.37
CA PRO A 98 27.33 50.25 11.21
C PRO A 98 26.91 51.65 11.67
N HIS A 99 25.76 52.12 11.22
CA HIS A 99 25.16 53.35 11.73
C HIS A 99 24.65 53.10 13.15
N GLN A 100 25.22 53.82 14.11
CA GLN A 100 24.75 53.84 15.48
C GLN A 100 23.34 54.45 15.51
N LEU A 101 22.37 53.72 16.06
CA LEU A 101 21.03 54.22 16.30
C LEU A 101 21.12 55.45 17.20
N THR A 102 20.89 56.62 16.60
CA THR A 102 20.79 57.88 17.33
C THR A 102 19.41 57.92 17.96
N GLU A 103 19.35 57.92 19.29
CA GLU A 103 18.10 58.12 20.02
C GLU A 103 17.60 59.54 19.72
N LEU A 104 16.44 59.64 19.05
CA LEU A 104 15.82 60.92 18.73
C LEU A 104 15.02 61.38 19.95
N SER A 105 15.41 62.52 20.53
CA SER A 105 14.62 63.20 21.57
C SER A 105 13.25 63.62 21.02
N PRO A 106 12.16 63.55 21.81
CA PRO A 106 10.85 63.96 21.35
C PRO A 106 10.79 65.48 21.23
N LEU A 107 10.68 65.97 19.99
CA LEU A 107 10.33 67.36 19.69
C LEU A 107 8.80 67.45 19.59
N THR A 108 8.22 68.24 20.49
CA THR A 108 6.81 68.65 20.44
C THR A 108 6.57 69.49 19.19
N PRO A 109 5.53 69.22 18.38
CA PRO A 109 5.26 70.04 17.19
C PRO A 109 4.55 71.35 17.56
N PRO A 110 4.95 72.50 16.99
CA PRO A 110 4.05 73.65 16.94
C PRO A 110 3.02 73.42 15.83
N LEU A 111 1.74 73.56 16.21
CA LEU A 111 0.63 73.69 15.27
C LEU A 111 0.83 74.96 14.45
N THR A 112 0.95 74.85 13.13
CA THR A 112 0.70 75.97 12.22
C THR A 112 0.13 75.43 10.92
N SER A 113 -1.11 75.86 10.65
CA SER A 113 -1.87 75.63 9.43
C SER A 113 -1.23 76.36 8.24
N GLY A 114 -1.23 75.74 7.07
CA GLY A 114 -0.78 76.37 5.83
C GLY A 114 -1.22 75.56 4.62
N ASP A 115 -2.10 76.19 3.85
CA ASP A 115 -2.88 75.68 2.73
C ASP A 115 -2.08 75.58 1.43
N ALA A 116 -2.69 74.93 0.44
CA ALA A 116 -2.53 75.13 -1.01
C ALA A 116 -1.35 74.50 -1.79
N THR A 117 -1.73 73.48 -2.57
CA THR A 117 -1.59 73.38 -4.05
C THR A 117 -0.18 73.38 -4.69
N SER A 118 0.20 72.28 -5.35
CA SER A 118 0.43 72.15 -6.82
C SER A 118 1.31 70.94 -7.19
N ASP A 119 0.79 70.14 -8.13
CA ASP A 119 1.42 69.22 -9.12
C ASP A 119 2.30 68.01 -8.71
N PRO A 120 2.01 66.80 -9.23
CA PRO A 120 2.95 65.68 -9.22
C PRO A 120 3.85 65.72 -10.47
N VAL A 121 5.15 65.92 -10.29
CA VAL A 121 6.14 65.71 -11.36
C VAL A 121 6.43 64.21 -11.46
N ILE A 122 5.94 63.59 -12.53
CA ILE A 122 6.26 62.22 -12.92
C ILE A 122 7.67 62.22 -13.53
N SER A 123 8.66 61.68 -12.82
CA SER A 123 9.94 61.28 -13.42
C SER A 123 9.84 59.85 -13.92
N THR A 124 9.58 59.68 -15.22
CA THR A 124 9.81 58.42 -15.94
C THR A 124 11.29 58.33 -16.32
N THR A 125 12.04 57.52 -15.58
CA THR A 125 13.36 57.05 -16.00
C THR A 125 13.16 55.77 -16.84
N PRO A 126 13.84 55.59 -17.99
CA PRO A 126 13.72 54.37 -18.77
C PRO A 126 14.38 53.19 -18.03
N GLU A 127 13.62 52.10 -17.95
CA GLU A 127 14.03 50.77 -17.49
C GLU A 127 15.37 50.37 -18.14
N VAL A 128 16.38 50.15 -17.32
CA VAL A 128 17.65 49.58 -17.76
C VAL A 128 17.40 48.10 -18.05
N ASP A 129 17.44 47.78 -19.34
CA ASP A 129 17.36 46.42 -19.88
C ASP A 129 18.51 45.58 -19.33
N GLN A 130 18.21 44.80 -18.28
CA GLN A 130 19.12 43.85 -17.69
C GLN A 130 18.95 42.52 -18.44
N PRO A 131 19.99 41.98 -19.11
CA PRO A 131 19.87 40.71 -19.81
C PRO A 131 19.45 39.64 -18.82
N GLY A 132 18.21 39.17 -18.93
CA GLY A 132 17.68 38.11 -18.09
C GLY A 132 18.57 36.89 -18.23
N THR A 133 19.30 36.55 -17.17
CA THR A 133 19.88 35.22 -17.00
C THR A 133 18.73 34.24 -17.10
N GLY A 134 18.59 33.60 -18.26
CA GLY A 134 17.51 32.65 -18.52
C GLY A 134 17.51 31.60 -17.42
N THR A 135 16.49 31.65 -16.57
CA THR A 135 16.14 30.56 -15.66
C THR A 135 15.96 29.33 -16.52
N ALA A 136 16.93 28.42 -16.46
CA ALA A 136 16.79 27.11 -17.08
C ALA A 136 15.48 26.49 -16.58
N PRO A 137 14.62 25.94 -17.45
CA PRO A 137 13.39 25.29 -17.02
C PRO A 137 13.70 24.25 -15.95
N ALA A 138 13.03 24.35 -14.81
CA ALA A 138 13.15 23.33 -13.78
C ALA A 138 12.76 21.96 -14.38
N PRO A 139 13.49 20.87 -14.08
CA PRO A 139 13.12 19.54 -14.55
C PRO A 139 11.69 19.20 -14.14
N ASP A 140 10.92 18.60 -15.06
CA ASP A 140 9.56 18.18 -14.78
C ASP A 140 9.53 17.23 -13.56
N PRO A 141 8.59 17.43 -12.61
CA PRO A 141 8.44 16.54 -11.47
C PRO A 141 8.28 15.09 -11.93
N GLN A 142 9.21 14.23 -11.52
CA GLN A 142 9.11 12.81 -11.79
C GLN A 142 7.89 12.23 -11.04
N PRO A 143 7.11 11.34 -11.67
CA PRO A 143 5.99 10.69 -11.00
C PRO A 143 6.51 9.87 -9.80
N SER A 144 5.87 10.04 -8.65
CA SER A 144 6.24 9.29 -7.44
C SER A 144 5.86 7.81 -7.58
N VAL A 145 6.80 6.93 -7.24
CA VAL A 145 6.59 5.48 -7.23
C VAL A 145 6.39 5.02 -5.79
N ILE A 146 5.28 4.31 -5.55
CA ILE A 146 4.97 3.75 -4.24
C ILE A 146 5.70 2.40 -4.11
N THR A 147 6.73 2.35 -3.28
CA THR A 147 7.55 1.13 -3.08
C THR A 147 7.08 0.27 -1.91
N ASN A 148 6.48 0.87 -0.88
CA ASN A 148 5.96 0.16 0.30
C ASN A 148 4.59 0.72 0.72
N PRO A 149 3.49 0.27 0.07
CA PRO A 149 2.15 0.75 0.38
C PRO A 149 1.62 0.15 1.70
N SER A 150 0.84 0.93 2.44
CA SER A 150 -0.11 0.38 3.40
C SER A 150 -1.39 -0.04 2.66
N TRP A 151 -1.78 -1.30 2.80
CA TRP A 151 -2.96 -1.83 2.12
C TRP A 151 -4.23 -1.49 2.91
N ALA A 152 -5.06 -0.61 2.35
CA ALA A 152 -6.38 -0.31 2.91
C ALA A 152 -7.32 -1.53 2.87
N ARG A 153 -7.17 -2.36 1.82
CA ARG A 153 -7.87 -3.62 1.66
C ARG A 153 -7.06 -4.59 0.83
N MET A 154 -7.25 -5.87 1.10
CA MET A 154 -6.66 -6.97 0.32
C MET A 154 -7.76 -7.97 -0.04
N PRO A 155 -7.61 -8.70 -1.16
CA PRO A 155 -8.55 -9.76 -1.51
C PRO A 155 -8.63 -10.83 -0.41
N SER A 156 -9.84 -11.31 -0.14
CA SER A 156 -10.03 -12.42 0.82
C SER A 156 -9.56 -13.76 0.24
N GLY A 157 -9.32 -14.74 1.10
CA GLY A 157 -8.96 -16.11 0.68
C GLY A 157 -9.97 -16.70 -0.31
N ASP A 158 -11.26 -16.49 -0.09
CA ASP A 158 -12.30 -16.95 -1.02
C ASP A 158 -12.26 -16.24 -2.37
N GLN A 159 -11.92 -14.94 -2.39
CA GLN A 159 -11.74 -14.19 -3.64
C GLN A 159 -10.52 -14.71 -4.39
N MET A 160 -9.41 -14.95 -3.68
CA MET A 160 -8.20 -15.55 -4.24
C MET A 160 -8.49 -16.94 -4.83
N ALA A 161 -9.22 -17.79 -4.11
CA ALA A 161 -9.59 -19.13 -4.56
C ALA A 161 -10.48 -19.10 -5.81
N ARG A 162 -11.46 -18.17 -5.87
CA ARG A 162 -12.33 -17.99 -7.06
C ARG A 162 -11.57 -17.48 -8.28
N ALA A 163 -10.57 -16.64 -8.09
CA ALA A 163 -9.75 -16.11 -9.17
C ALA A 163 -8.65 -17.08 -9.63
N TYR A 164 -8.43 -18.19 -8.91
CA TYR A 164 -7.32 -19.10 -9.18
C TYR A 164 -7.41 -19.72 -10.58
N PRO A 165 -6.32 -19.74 -11.39
CA PRO A 165 -6.40 -20.18 -12.78
C PRO A 165 -6.72 -21.68 -12.92
N SER A 166 -7.70 -22.03 -13.75
CA SER A 166 -8.08 -23.43 -14.00
C SER A 166 -6.94 -24.30 -14.53
N ARG A 167 -6.06 -23.73 -15.35
CA ARG A 167 -4.86 -24.42 -15.86
C ARG A 167 -3.87 -24.74 -14.74
N ALA A 168 -3.71 -23.85 -13.77
CA ALA A 168 -2.88 -24.05 -12.59
C ALA A 168 -3.47 -25.14 -11.67
N ILE A 169 -4.81 -25.18 -11.51
CA ILE A 169 -5.51 -26.25 -10.78
C ILE A 169 -5.25 -27.61 -11.44
N GLY A 170 -5.51 -27.73 -12.75
CA GLY A 170 -5.34 -28.99 -13.47
C GLY A 170 -3.89 -29.49 -13.49
N GLY A 171 -2.91 -28.58 -13.38
CA GLY A 171 -1.49 -28.91 -13.31
C GLY A 171 -0.92 -29.03 -11.90
N ASN A 172 -1.70 -28.77 -10.85
CA ASN A 172 -1.21 -28.60 -9.46
C ASN A 172 -0.02 -27.62 -9.38
N VAL A 173 -0.08 -26.53 -10.14
CA VAL A 173 1.00 -25.54 -10.25
C VAL A 173 0.67 -24.33 -9.39
N GLN A 174 1.60 -23.95 -8.52
CA GLN A 174 1.59 -22.68 -7.82
C GLN A 174 2.33 -21.59 -8.61
N GLY A 175 2.02 -20.34 -8.33
CA GLY A 175 2.67 -19.22 -9.02
C GLY A 175 2.35 -17.86 -8.42
N ALA A 176 2.93 -16.85 -9.05
CA ALA A 176 2.82 -15.46 -8.66
C ALA A 176 2.72 -14.57 -9.91
N ALA A 177 2.16 -13.39 -9.74
CA ALA A 177 2.15 -12.36 -10.75
C ALA A 177 2.44 -10.99 -10.13
N THR A 178 3.18 -10.17 -10.87
CA THR A 178 3.48 -8.79 -10.51
C THR A 178 2.70 -7.87 -11.42
N LEU A 179 1.99 -6.90 -10.85
CA LEU A 179 1.21 -5.90 -11.58
C LEU A 179 1.83 -4.51 -11.43
N ARG A 180 1.64 -3.68 -12.45
CA ARG A 180 1.84 -2.23 -12.38
C ARG A 180 0.48 -1.57 -12.45
N CYS A 181 0.12 -0.86 -11.38
CA CYS A 181 -1.16 -0.17 -11.24
C CYS A 181 -0.93 1.31 -10.92
N GLN A 182 -1.95 2.13 -11.15
CA GLN A 182 -2.03 3.49 -10.64
C GLN A 182 -2.95 3.51 -9.42
N VAL A 183 -2.56 4.25 -8.38
CA VAL A 183 -3.38 4.44 -7.17
C VAL A 183 -4.19 5.72 -7.35
N THR A 184 -5.50 5.61 -7.20
CA THR A 184 -6.42 6.75 -7.25
C THR A 184 -6.42 7.53 -5.93
N ALA A 185 -6.92 8.76 -5.94
CA ALA A 185 -7.03 9.58 -4.72
C ALA A 185 -7.86 8.92 -3.61
N ASN A 186 -8.77 8.00 -3.96
CA ASN A 186 -9.59 7.24 -3.02
C ASN A 186 -8.90 5.96 -2.50
N GLY A 187 -7.64 5.72 -2.86
CA GLY A 187 -6.88 4.52 -2.47
C GLY A 187 -7.16 3.26 -3.29
N GLY A 188 -8.04 3.32 -4.29
CA GLY A 188 -8.31 2.22 -5.20
C GLY A 188 -7.26 2.09 -6.31
N LEU A 189 -7.14 0.91 -6.91
CA LEU A 189 -6.23 0.64 -8.03
C LEU A 189 -6.93 0.81 -9.39
N THR A 190 -6.25 1.43 -10.35
CA THR A 190 -6.71 1.57 -11.74
C THR A 190 -5.57 1.32 -12.73
N GLY A 191 -5.91 1.04 -14.00
CA GLY A 191 -4.93 0.85 -15.07
C GLY A 191 -3.94 -0.29 -14.83
N CYS A 192 -4.33 -1.32 -14.08
CA CYS A 192 -3.45 -2.44 -13.74
C CYS A 192 -3.07 -3.27 -14.97
N ALA A 193 -1.76 -3.43 -15.18
CA ALA A 193 -1.18 -4.26 -16.24
C ALA A 193 -0.22 -5.29 -15.65
N VAL A 194 -0.15 -6.47 -16.28
CA VAL A 194 0.78 -7.54 -15.88
C VAL A 194 2.19 -7.16 -16.28
N VAL A 195 3.11 -7.13 -15.31
CA VAL A 195 4.54 -6.93 -15.53
C VAL A 195 5.22 -8.28 -15.72
N SER A 196 4.89 -9.24 -14.86
CA SER A 196 5.44 -10.59 -14.91
C SER A 196 4.48 -11.60 -14.31
N GLU A 197 4.61 -12.84 -14.76
CA GLU A 197 3.93 -14.00 -14.22
C GLU A 197 4.90 -15.17 -14.19
N THR A 198 4.90 -15.90 -13.07
CA THR A 198 5.75 -17.08 -12.87
C THR A 198 4.93 -18.19 -12.20
N PRO A 199 4.84 -19.39 -12.78
CA PRO A 199 5.31 -19.77 -14.11
C PRO A 199 4.49 -19.11 -15.23
N GLY A 200 5.15 -18.74 -16.32
CA GLY A 200 4.49 -18.10 -17.46
C GLY A 200 3.43 -19.00 -18.10
N GLY A 201 2.33 -18.39 -18.55
CA GLY A 201 1.30 -19.07 -19.34
C GLY A 201 0.28 -19.91 -18.54
N TYR A 202 0.27 -19.80 -17.21
CA TYR A 202 -0.71 -20.50 -16.36
C TYR A 202 -1.94 -19.65 -16.03
N GLY A 203 -1.88 -18.34 -16.24
CA GLY A 203 -2.98 -17.39 -16.08
C GLY A 203 -2.96 -16.59 -14.78
N PHE A 204 -1.89 -16.63 -13.99
CA PHE A 204 -1.76 -15.87 -12.74
C PHE A 204 -1.81 -14.36 -12.96
N GLY A 205 -1.26 -13.85 -14.06
CA GLY A 205 -1.33 -12.42 -14.38
C GLY A 205 -2.75 -11.94 -14.59
N ARG A 206 -3.54 -12.70 -15.36
CA ARG A 206 -4.96 -12.39 -15.58
C ARG A 206 -5.78 -12.49 -14.29
N ALA A 207 -5.49 -13.50 -13.45
CA ALA A 207 -6.13 -13.65 -12.15
C ALA A 207 -5.82 -12.45 -11.24
N ALA A 208 -4.57 -12.02 -11.17
CA ALA A 208 -4.15 -10.87 -10.37
C ALA A 208 -4.84 -9.58 -10.83
N VAL A 209 -4.99 -9.34 -12.14
CA VAL A 209 -5.73 -8.17 -12.67
C VAL A 209 -7.21 -8.18 -12.28
N GLN A 210 -7.83 -9.36 -12.15
CA GLN A 210 -9.21 -9.44 -11.64
C GLN A 210 -9.27 -9.09 -10.16
N LEU A 211 -8.28 -9.54 -9.38
CA LEU A 211 -8.18 -9.31 -7.95
C LEU A 211 -7.85 -7.85 -7.58
N SER A 212 -7.26 -7.07 -8.49
CA SER A 212 -6.88 -5.69 -8.22
C SER A 212 -8.06 -4.72 -8.03
N ARG A 213 -9.31 -5.21 -8.15
CA ARG A 213 -10.53 -4.40 -8.05
C ARG A 213 -11.20 -4.44 -6.67
N TYR A 214 -10.68 -5.24 -5.73
CA TYR A 214 -11.29 -5.50 -4.42
C TYR A 214 -10.84 -4.52 -3.32
#